data_AF-A0A1B1KEH5-F1
#
_entry.id   AF-A0A1B1KEH5-F1
#
_cell.length_a   1.000
_cell.length_b   1.000
_cell.length_c   1.000
_cell.angle_alpha   90.00
_cell.angle_beta   90.00
_cell.angle_gamma   90.00
#
_symmetry.space_group_name_H-M   'P 1'
#
loop_
_entity.id
_entity.type
_entity.pdbx_description
1 polymer ?
#
loop_
_entity_poly.entity_id
_entity_poly.type
_entity_poly.pdbx_seq_one_letter_code
_entity_poly.pdbx_strand_id
1 'polypeptide(L)'
;MSDCQDLPREARELITLARQWIPYGRVPAELVFQTFGITEHQFVDRLWAVVQGTPCDPHLVRALSSTYPRRRPHWAAPTTRGSSPV
;
A
#
# COMPACT_ATOMS: atom_id res chain seq x y z
N MET A 1 -0.19 -8.42 -19.34
CA MET A 1 -0.60 -7.88 -18.03
C MET A 1 0.29 -8.53 -16.97
N SER A 2 1.57 -8.16 -16.96
CA SER A 2 2.54 -8.79 -16.07
C SER A 2 2.47 -8.09 -14.71
N ASP A 3 1.85 -8.78 -13.77
CA ASP A 3 1.90 -8.47 -12.34
C ASP A 3 3.36 -8.57 -11.84
N CYS A 4 3.64 -8.16 -10.60
CA CYS A 4 5.01 -8.07 -10.10
C CYS A 4 5.69 -9.46 -10.09
N GLN A 5 6.52 -9.76 -11.10
CA GLN A 5 7.06 -11.08 -11.42
C GLN A 5 8.34 -11.42 -10.63
N ASP A 6 8.31 -11.35 -9.29
CA ASP A 6 9.28 -12.06 -8.41
C ASP A 6 8.86 -12.00 -6.93
N LEU A 7 7.55 -12.03 -6.67
CA LEU A 7 7.04 -11.86 -5.33
C LEU A 7 6.90 -13.19 -4.58
N PRO A 8 7.24 -13.23 -3.27
CA PRO A 8 6.85 -14.34 -2.42
C PRO A 8 5.33 -14.50 -2.43
N ARG A 9 4.85 -15.72 -2.16
CA ARG A 9 3.42 -16.07 -2.24
C ARG A 9 2.53 -15.08 -1.48
N GLU A 10 2.92 -14.73 -0.26
CA GLU A 10 2.21 -13.75 0.58
C GLU A 10 2.08 -12.39 -0.12
N ALA A 11 3.14 -11.89 -0.77
CA ALA A 11 3.13 -10.61 -1.46
C ALA A 11 2.23 -10.61 -2.71
N ARG A 12 2.17 -11.73 -3.44
CA ARG A 12 1.20 -11.89 -4.54
C ARG A 12 -0.23 -11.91 -4.03
N GLU A 13 -0.48 -12.56 -2.89
CA GLU A 13 -1.80 -12.60 -2.25
C GLU A 13 -2.22 -11.20 -1.76
N LEU A 14 -1.29 -10.41 -1.20
CA LEU A 14 -1.54 -9.00 -0.82
C LEU A 14 -2.00 -8.16 -2.02
N ILE A 15 -1.27 -8.22 -3.13
CA ILE A 15 -1.61 -7.46 -4.35
C ILE A 15 -2.94 -7.94 -4.93
N THR A 16 -3.15 -9.25 -5.00
CA THR A 16 -4.36 -9.86 -5.56
C THR A 16 -5.59 -9.43 -4.77
N LEU A 17 -5.52 -9.52 -3.43
CA LEU A 17 -6.63 -9.10 -2.57
C LEU A 17 -6.88 -7.59 -2.70
N ALA A 18 -5.82 -6.78 -2.64
CA ALA A 18 -5.96 -5.33 -2.80
C ALA A 18 -6.64 -4.97 -4.13
N ARG A 19 -6.23 -5.62 -5.22
CA ARG A 19 -6.76 -5.42 -6.57
C ARG A 19 -8.23 -5.82 -6.70
N GLN A 20 -8.61 -6.95 -6.11
CA GLN A 20 -10.01 -7.41 -6.11
C GLN A 20 -10.94 -6.43 -5.40
N TRP A 21 -10.42 -5.71 -4.40
CA TRP A 21 -11.19 -4.76 -3.61
C TRP A 21 -11.22 -3.33 -4.16
N ILE A 22 -10.38 -2.98 -5.15
CA ILE A 22 -10.37 -1.65 -5.81
C ILE A 22 -11.78 -1.13 -6.17
N PRO A 23 -12.66 -1.89 -6.86
CA PRO A 23 -13.99 -1.41 -7.23
C PRO A 23 -14.93 -1.19 -6.04
N TYR A 24 -14.64 -1.82 -4.89
CA TYR A 24 -15.44 -1.73 -3.67
C TYR A 24 -14.88 -0.70 -2.66
N GLY A 25 -13.73 -0.11 -2.94
CA GLY A 25 -12.98 0.68 -1.96
C GLY A 25 -11.88 -0.16 -1.33
N ARG A 26 -11.91 -0.41 -0.02
CA ARG A 26 -10.78 -1.03 0.71
C ARG A 26 -11.11 -2.44 1.17
N VAL A 27 -10.07 -3.27 1.35
CA VAL A 27 -10.22 -4.56 2.04
C VAL A 27 -10.73 -4.32 3.47
N PRO A 28 -11.79 -5.01 3.92
CA PRO A 28 -12.26 -4.93 5.30
C PRO A 28 -11.18 -5.40 6.27
N ALA A 29 -11.01 -4.69 7.39
CA ALA A 29 -10.04 -5.04 8.42
C ALA A 29 -10.19 -6.49 8.92
N GLU A 30 -11.43 -6.98 9.03
CA GLU A 30 -11.71 -8.36 9.43
C GLU A 30 -11.23 -9.38 8.39
N LEU A 31 -11.44 -9.12 7.09
CA LEU A 31 -10.95 -9.99 6.03
C LEU A 31 -9.41 -10.00 5.97
N VAL A 32 -8.77 -8.84 6.18
CA VAL A 32 -7.30 -8.75 6.31
C VAL A 32 -6.81 -9.61 7.46
N PHE A 33 -7.47 -9.52 8.62
CA PHE A 33 -7.08 -10.27 9.81
C PHE A 33 -7.30 -11.78 9.63
N GLN A 34 -8.43 -12.19 9.05
CA GLN A 34 -8.70 -13.61 8.76
C GLN A 34 -7.73 -14.21 7.74
N THR A 35 -7.31 -13.43 6.73
CA THR A 35 -6.45 -13.92 5.64
C THR A 35 -4.97 -13.92 6.02
N PHE A 36 -4.50 -12.86 6.68
CA PHE A 36 -3.07 -12.62 6.91
C PHE A 36 -2.68 -12.54 8.40
N GLY A 37 -3.64 -12.48 9.32
CA GLY A 37 -3.37 -12.28 10.75
C GLY A 37 -2.82 -10.90 11.10
N ILE A 38 -2.98 -9.91 10.22
CA ILE A 38 -2.48 -8.54 10.40
C ILE A 38 -3.60 -7.51 10.41
N THR A 39 -3.28 -6.29 10.83
CA THR A 39 -4.23 -5.17 10.80
C THR A 39 -4.28 -4.53 9.41
N GLU A 40 -5.37 -3.81 9.10
CA GLU A 40 -5.51 -3.05 7.85
C GLU A 40 -4.33 -2.09 7.62
N HIS A 41 -3.83 -1.45 8.69
CA HIS A 41 -2.66 -0.58 8.63
C HIS A 41 -1.41 -1.33 8.19
N GLN A 42 -1.12 -2.48 8.80
CA GLN A 42 0.01 -3.32 8.43
C GLN A 42 -0.13 -3.87 7.00
N PHE A 43 -1.36 -4.17 6.56
CA PHE A 43 -1.64 -4.57 5.19
C PHE A 43 -1.23 -3.48 4.19
N VAL A 44 -1.62 -2.22 4.43
CA VAL A 44 -1.22 -1.10 3.57
C VAL A 44 0.29 -0.90 3.58
N ASP A 45 0.94 -0.95 4.74
CA ASP A 45 2.40 -0.85 4.84
C ASP A 45 3.13 -1.96 4.05
N ARG A 46 2.71 -3.22 4.21
CA ARG A 46 3.26 -4.36 3.48
C ARG A 46 3.00 -4.26 1.97
N LEU A 47 1.79 -3.86 1.57
CA LEU A 47 1.44 -3.64 0.17
C LEU A 47 2.39 -2.63 -0.48
N TRP A 48 2.67 -1.50 0.19
CA TRP A 48 3.60 -0.50 -0.32
C TRP A 48 5.07 -0.91 -0.24
N ALA A 49 5.47 -1.74 0.72
CA ALA A 49 6.81 -2.32 0.76
C ALA A 49 7.06 -3.22 -0.46
N VAL A 50 6.08 -4.07 -0.79
CA VAL A 50 6.10 -4.95 -1.97
C VAL A 50 6.17 -4.15 -3.26
N VAL A 51 5.29 -3.16 -3.43
CA VAL A 51 5.24 -2.31 -4.63
C VAL A 51 6.53 -1.50 -4.84
N GLN A 52 7.24 -1.14 -3.77
CA GLN A 52 8.52 -0.44 -3.88
C GLN A 52 9.71 -1.37 -4.10
N GLY A 53 9.64 -2.62 -3.61
CA GLY A 53 10.72 -3.60 -3.70
C GLY A 53 10.77 -4.35 -5.03
N THR A 54 9.76 -4.21 -5.88
CA THR A 54 9.64 -4.99 -7.12
C THR A 54 9.13 -4.10 -8.27
N PRO A 55 9.58 -4.31 -9.52
CA PRO A 55 9.04 -3.60 -10.68
C PRO A 55 7.58 -4.01 -10.94
N CYS A 56 6.66 -3.32 -10.27
CA CYS A 56 5.22 -3.48 -10.44
C CYS A 56 4.69 -2.59 -11.57
N ASP A 57 3.63 -3.04 -12.24
CA ASP A 57 3.01 -2.30 -13.34
C ASP A 57 2.53 -0.90 -12.89
N PRO A 58 2.90 0.19 -13.60
CA PRO A 58 2.54 1.55 -13.20
C PRO A 58 1.03 1.81 -13.12
N HIS A 59 0.21 1.13 -13.93
CA HIS A 59 -1.24 1.27 -13.87
C HIS A 59 -1.80 0.63 -12.60
N LEU A 60 -1.25 -0.53 -12.21
CA LEU A 60 -1.60 -1.17 -10.93
C LEU A 60 -1.21 -0.27 -9.76
N VAL A 61 0.00 0.28 -9.75
CA VAL A 61 0.46 1.19 -8.69
C VAL A 61 -0.46 2.40 -8.57
N ARG A 62 -0.87 2.99 -9.69
CA ARG A 62 -1.80 4.13 -9.70
C ARG A 62 -3.17 3.74 -9.13
N ALA A 63 -3.72 2.60 -9.53
CA ALA A 63 -5.02 2.14 -9.03
C ALA A 63 -4.98 1.85 -7.52
N LEU A 64 -3.91 1.21 -7.04
CA LEU A 64 -3.68 0.98 -5.61
C LEU A 64 -3.51 2.29 -4.84
N SER A 65 -2.84 3.30 -5.39
CA SER A 65 -2.64 4.60 -4.73
C SER A 65 -3.93 5.38 -4.46
N SER A 66 -4.93 5.23 -5.33
CA SER A 66 -6.26 5.84 -5.18
C SER A 66 -7.00 5.25 -3.99
N THR A 67 -6.91 3.93 -3.83
CA THR A 67 -7.70 3.16 -2.88
C THR A 67 -7.01 2.99 -1.52
N TYR A 68 -5.72 2.71 -1.55
CA TYR A 68 -4.84 2.48 -0.41
C TYR A 68 -3.78 3.57 -0.37
N PRO A 69 -4.15 4.81 0.01
CA PRO A 69 -3.20 5.92 0.06
C PRO A 69 -2.04 5.54 0.95
N ARG A 70 -0.83 5.66 0.40
CA ARG A 70 0.40 5.45 1.13
C ARG A 70 0.41 6.43 2.30
N ARG A 71 0.33 5.91 3.53
CA ARG A 71 0.55 6.75 4.72
C ARG A 71 1.96 7.28 4.60
N ARG A 72 2.10 8.60 4.42
CA ARG A 72 3.43 9.20 4.55
C ARG A 72 3.87 8.91 5.98
N PRO A 73 5.09 8.39 6.18
CA PRO A 73 5.66 8.32 7.52
C PRO A 73 5.51 9.71 8.14
N HIS A 74 4.91 9.80 9.33
CA HIS A 74 4.68 11.09 9.99
C HIS A 74 5.99 11.86 10.24
N TRP A 75 7.15 11.20 10.15
CA TRP A 75 8.46 11.87 10.23
C TRP A 75 8.82 12.65 8.96
N ALA A 76 8.14 12.40 7.83
CA ALA A 76 8.22 13.22 6.63
C ALA A 76 7.26 14.42 6.69
N ALA A 77 7.06 14.98 7.89
CA ALA A 77 6.55 16.35 8.00
C ALA A 77 7.57 17.27 7.31
N PRO A 78 7.15 18.18 6.41
CA PRO A 78 8.02 19.29 6.08
C PRO A 78 8.29 19.98 7.41
N THR A 79 9.55 19.97 7.84
CA THR A 79 10.02 20.90 8.86
C THR A 79 9.74 22.28 8.29
N THR A 80 8.58 22.85 8.62
CA THR A 80 8.34 24.28 8.55
C THR A 80 9.27 24.88 9.60
N ARG A 81 10.55 24.98 9.25
CA ARG A 81 11.48 25.81 9.99
C ARG A 81 11.10 27.23 9.58
N GLY A 82 10.16 27.79 10.34
CA GLY A 82 9.98 29.23 10.38
C GLY A 82 11.33 29.87 10.68
N SER A 83 11.77 30.77 9.80
CA SER A 83 12.83 31.73 10.07
C SER A 83 12.56 32.99 9.25
N SER A 84 11.53 33.70 9.67
CA SER A 84 11.37 35.16 9.70
C SER A 84 10.16 35.41 10.60
N PRO A 85 10.16 36.39 11.54
CA PRO A 85 10.80 37.72 11.44
C PRO A 85 11.55 38.18 12.72
N VAL A 86 12.44 39.19 12.59
CA VAL A 86 12.44 40.47 13.33
C VAL A 86 13.15 41.53 12.51
#